data_AF-A0A8T5XD90-F1
#
_entry.id   AF-A0A8T5XD90-F1
#
_cell.length_a   1.000
_cell.length_b   1.000
_cell.length_c   1.000
_cell.angle_alpha   90.00
_cell.angle_beta   90.00
_cell.angle_gamma   90.00
#
_symmetry.space_group_name_H-M   'P 1'
#
loop_
_entity.id
_entity.type
_entity.pdbx_description
1 polymer ?
#
loop_
_entity_poly.entity_id
_entity_poly.type
_entity_poly.pdbx_seq_one_letter_code
_entity_poly.pdbx_strand_id
1 'polypeptide(L)'
;MNKAVLIVGHGSRSDKAQETFNQVVEMVKKRLDCLVKGAHMESCKPSIPEVVKEIVNEDVKEIKVIPYFLYEGIHIKEDIPEILKELSDKYKDVEFKLGKPIGVEALLADILVKRALNI
;
A
#
# COMPACT_ATOMS: atom_id res chain seq x y z
N MET A 1 15.08 -13.10 -3.65
CA MET A 1 14.32 -12.02 -4.34
C MET A 1 14.53 -10.76 -3.52
N ASN A 2 14.99 -9.66 -4.14
CA ASN A 2 15.54 -8.52 -3.40
C ASN A 2 14.58 -7.32 -3.29
N LYS A 3 13.27 -7.56 -3.44
CA LYS A 3 12.25 -6.53 -3.63
C LYS A 3 10.98 -6.89 -2.87
N ALA A 4 10.35 -5.87 -2.28
CA ALA A 4 9.03 -5.97 -1.67
C ALA A 4 8.08 -4.90 -2.23
N VAL A 5 6.78 -5.19 -2.17
CA VAL A 5 5.69 -4.26 -2.45
C VAL A 5 4.92 -4.04 -1.15
N LEU A 6 4.83 -2.79 -0.72
CA LEU A 6 4.04 -2.34 0.40
C LEU A 6 2.80 -1.60 -0.11
N ILE A 7 1.62 -2.19 0.04
CA ILE A 7 0.36 -1.55 -0.31
C ILE A 7 -0.11 -0.72 0.90
N VAL A 8 -0.34 0.57 0.71
CA VAL A 8 -0.71 1.49 1.80
C VAL A 8 -2.16 1.93 1.65
N GLY A 9 -3.02 1.55 2.58
CA GLY A 9 -4.36 2.12 2.70
C GLY A 9 -4.40 3.29 3.68
N HIS A 10 -5.41 4.16 3.61
CA HIS A 10 -5.64 5.21 4.62
C HIS A 10 -5.78 4.57 6.02
N GLY A 11 -6.66 3.56 6.11
CA GLY A 11 -6.99 2.86 7.34
C GLY A 11 -8.40 3.19 7.81
N SER A 12 -8.96 2.33 8.66
CA SER A 12 -10.34 2.45 9.11
C SER A 12 -10.54 1.73 10.43
N ARG A 13 -11.38 2.29 11.30
CA ARG A 13 -11.83 1.60 12.52
C ARG A 13 -12.86 0.50 12.24
N SER A 14 -13.36 0.39 11.01
CA SER A 14 -14.33 -0.64 10.63
C SER A 14 -13.63 -1.94 10.27
N ASP A 15 -13.97 -3.03 10.95
CA ASP A 15 -13.43 -4.37 10.65
C ASP A 15 -13.75 -4.80 9.21
N LYS A 16 -14.94 -4.47 8.70
CA LYS A 16 -15.32 -4.76 7.32
C LYS A 16 -14.44 -4.04 6.30
N ALA A 17 -14.08 -2.78 6.58
CA ALA A 17 -13.21 -2.01 5.70
C ALA A 17 -11.77 -2.57 5.73
N GLN A 18 -11.28 -2.94 6.91
CA GLN A 18 -9.98 -3.61 7.08
C GLN A 18 -9.94 -4.95 6.34
N GLU A 19 -10.99 -5.77 6.46
CA GLU A 19 -11.09 -7.04 5.75
C GLU A 19 -11.12 -6.84 4.22
N THR A 20 -11.88 -5.85 3.73
CA THR A 20 -11.92 -5.51 2.30
C THR A 20 -10.54 -5.13 1.78
N PHE A 21 -9.78 -4.33 2.51
CA PHE A 21 -8.40 -3.98 2.17
C PHE A 21 -7.49 -5.21 2.13
N ASN A 22 -7.56 -6.06 3.17
CA ASN A 22 -6.75 -7.27 3.26
C ASN A 22 -7.03 -8.24 2.11
N GLN A 23 -8.29 -8.37 1.68
CA GLN A 23 -8.65 -9.19 0.51
C GLN A 23 -7.97 -8.68 -0.77
N VAL A 24 -7.89 -7.36 -0.98
CA VAL A 24 -7.17 -6.79 -2.12
C VAL A 24 -5.67 -7.04 -2.03
N VAL A 25 -5.07 -6.88 -0.85
CA VAL A 25 -3.63 -7.17 -0.63
C VAL A 25 -3.32 -8.63 -0.96
N GLU A 26 -4.14 -9.57 -0.50
CA GLU A 26 -3.99 -11.01 -0.80
C GLU A 26 -4.17 -11.31 -2.29
N MET A 27 -5.08 -10.60 -2.98
CA MET A 27 -5.21 -10.71 -4.43
C MET A 27 -3.94 -10.25 -5.17
N VAL A 28 -3.28 -9.19 -4.70
CA VAL A 28 -2.02 -8.72 -5.30
C VAL A 28 -0.88 -9.70 -4.99
N LYS A 29 -0.78 -10.18 -3.75
CA LYS A 29 0.21 -11.17 -3.31
C LYS A 29 0.20 -12.44 -4.17
N LYS A 30 -0.98 -12.91 -4.58
CA LYS A 30 -1.13 -14.07 -5.49
C LYS A 30 -0.67 -13.82 -6.92
N ARG A 31 -0.45 -12.56 -7.32
CA ARG A 31 -0.11 -12.15 -8.70
C ARG A 31 1.33 -11.67 -8.87
N LEU A 32 2.03 -11.40 -7.77
CA LEU A 32 3.40 -10.91 -7.81
C LEU A 32 4.35 -11.96 -7.23
N ASP A 33 5.45 -12.18 -7.92
CA ASP A 33 6.56 -13.02 -7.45
C ASP A 33 7.54 -12.16 -6.63
N CYS A 34 7.05 -11.61 -5.51
CA CYS A 34 7.83 -10.86 -4.52
C CYS A 34 7.09 -10.77 -3.19
N LEU A 35 7.78 -10.31 -2.13
CA LEU A 35 7.13 -10.07 -0.85
C LEU A 35 6.09 -8.95 -0.99
N VAL A 36 4.83 -9.24 -0.69
CA VAL A 36 3.74 -8.25 -0.68
C VAL A 36 3.15 -8.15 0.72
N LYS A 37 3.08 -6.94 1.26
CA LYS A 37 2.46 -6.65 2.56
C LYS A 37 1.51 -5.45 2.44
N GLY A 38 0.51 -5.41 3.33
CA GLY A 38 -0.40 -4.28 3.47
C GLY A 38 -0.10 -3.50 4.75
N ALA A 39 -0.17 -2.18 4.69
CA ALA A 39 -0.07 -1.30 5.85
C ALA A 39 -1.12 -0.19 5.80
N HIS A 40 -1.35 0.43 6.94
CA HIS A 40 -2.25 1.55 7.10
C HIS A 40 -1.48 2.81 7.47
N MET A 41 -1.92 3.94 6.92
CA MET A 41 -1.39 5.25 7.27
C MET A 41 -1.87 5.66 8.68
N GLU A 42 -3.15 5.46 8.96
CA GLU A 42 -3.81 5.87 10.20
C GLU A 42 -4.89 4.87 10.67
N SER A 43 -5.51 5.14 11.82
CA SER A 43 -6.75 4.53 12.33
C SER A 43 -6.76 3.03 12.66
N CYS A 44 -5.87 2.23 12.07
CA CYS A 44 -5.75 0.80 12.33
C CYS A 44 -4.31 0.31 12.14
N LYS A 45 -4.11 -0.97 12.42
CA LYS A 45 -2.81 -1.64 12.42
C LYS A 45 -2.81 -2.76 11.36
N PRO A 46 -1.66 -3.13 10.79
CA PRO A 46 -0.32 -2.60 11.10
C PRO A 46 -0.03 -1.26 10.39
N SER A 47 0.78 -0.39 11.00
CA SER A 47 1.19 0.89 10.41
C SER A 47 2.36 0.75 9.44
N ILE A 48 2.59 1.75 8.59
CA ILE A 48 3.70 1.75 7.61
C ILE A 48 5.05 1.41 8.28
N PRO A 49 5.47 2.05 9.40
CA PRO A 49 6.74 1.72 10.06
C PRO A 49 6.82 0.29 10.62
N GLU A 50 5.69 -0.26 11.10
CA GLU A 50 5.66 -1.63 11.64
C GLU A 50 5.89 -2.65 10.53
N VAL A 51 5.20 -2.49 9.40
CA VAL A 51 5.34 -3.40 8.26
C VAL A 51 6.70 -3.25 7.59
N VAL A 52 7.24 -2.03 7.48
CA VAL A 52 8.60 -1.83 6.97
C VAL A 52 9.63 -2.55 7.85
N LYS A 53 9.49 -2.48 9.18
CA LYS A 53 10.37 -3.23 10.08
C LYS A 53 10.31 -4.73 9.83
N GLU A 54 9.12 -5.29 9.56
CA GLU A 54 8.98 -6.70 9.19
C GLU A 54 9.70 -7.02 7.87
N ILE A 55 9.47 -6.21 6.82
CA ILE A 55 10.05 -6.41 5.49
C ILE A 55 11.59 -6.34 5.54
N VAL A 56 12.16 -5.40 6.29
CA VAL A 56 13.62 -5.23 6.37
C VAL A 56 14.29 -6.45 7.03
N ASN A 57 13.60 -7.16 7.92
CA ASN A 57 14.11 -8.40 8.51
C ASN A 57 14.14 -9.58 7.51
N GLU A 58 13.58 -9.42 6.31
CA GLU A 58 13.59 -10.41 5.22
C GLU A 58 14.70 -10.13 4.18
N ASP A 59 15.73 -9.34 4.54
CA ASP A 59 16.91 -9.02 3.70
C ASP A 59 16.58 -8.34 2.35
N VAL A 60 15.48 -7.58 2.30
CA VAL A 60 15.05 -6.83 1.11
C VAL A 60 15.84 -5.53 0.95
N LYS A 61 16.29 -5.20 -0.27
CA LYS A 61 16.99 -3.93 -0.59
C LYS A 61 16.12 -2.88 -1.30
N GLU A 62 14.94 -3.23 -1.79
CA GLU A 62 14.02 -2.28 -2.45
C GLU A 62 12.58 -2.50 -1.95
N ILE A 63 11.92 -1.44 -1.47
CA ILE A 63 10.51 -1.45 -1.08
C ILE A 63 9.74 -0.48 -1.98
N LYS A 64 8.83 -1.02 -2.81
CA LYS A 64 7.89 -0.23 -3.61
C LYS A 64 6.64 0.03 -2.80
N VAL A 65 6.37 1.29 -2.50
CA VAL A 65 5.23 1.73 -1.68
C VAL A 65 4.12 2.17 -2.62
N ILE A 66 3.01 1.45 -2.64
CA ILE A 66 1.90 1.67 -3.58
C ILE A 66 0.67 2.16 -2.82
N PRO A 67 0.27 3.43 -2.99
CA PRO A 67 -0.93 3.97 -2.33
C PRO A 67 -2.21 3.33 -2.89
N TYR A 68 -2.98 2.66 -2.04
CA TYR A 68 -4.34 2.17 -2.32
C TYR A 68 -5.37 3.29 -2.11
N PHE A 69 -5.30 4.31 -2.98
CA PHE A 69 -6.16 5.49 -2.96
C PHE A 69 -6.67 5.78 -4.37
N LEU A 70 -7.92 6.22 -4.50
CA LEU A 70 -8.52 6.52 -5.81
C LEU A 70 -8.01 7.83 -6.42
N TYR A 71 -7.62 8.79 -5.60
CA TYR A 71 -7.18 10.11 -6.04
C TYR A 71 -6.01 10.59 -5.21
N GLU A 72 -5.27 11.54 -5.76
CA GLU A 72 -4.16 12.18 -5.10
C GLU A 72 -4.68 13.23 -4.10
N GLY A 73 -4.43 13.01 -2.80
CA GLY A 73 -4.77 13.94 -1.72
C GLY A 73 -3.53 14.38 -0.94
N ILE A 74 -3.69 15.31 0.01
CA ILE A 74 -2.61 15.85 0.87
C ILE A 74 -1.78 14.71 1.48
N HIS A 75 -2.43 13.69 2.03
CA HIS A 75 -1.81 12.50 2.61
C HIS A 75 -0.78 11.78 1.71
N ILE A 76 -1.00 11.78 0.40
CA ILE A 76 -0.09 11.13 -0.56
C ILE A 76 1.09 12.05 -0.89
N LYS A 77 0.89 13.37 -0.84
CA LYS A 77 1.89 14.38 -1.18
C LYS A 77 2.81 14.74 -0.02
N GLU A 78 2.34 14.59 1.21
CA GLU A 78 3.03 15.07 2.40
C GLU A 78 3.31 13.91 3.37
N ASP A 79 2.26 13.29 3.93
CA ASP A 79 2.41 12.34 5.04
C ASP A 79 3.20 11.07 4.67
N ILE A 80 2.83 10.39 3.56
CA ILE A 80 3.55 9.18 3.14
C ILE A 80 5.02 9.51 2.81
N PRO A 81 5.33 10.54 2.00
CA PRO A 81 6.71 10.98 1.78
C PRO A 81 7.50 11.28 3.07
N GLU A 82 6.89 11.93 4.06
CA GLU A 82 7.53 12.22 5.35
C GLU A 82 7.88 10.94 6.12
N ILE A 83 6.92 10.02 6.24
CA ILE A 83 7.15 8.70 6.87
C ILE A 83 8.26 7.94 6.14
N LEU A 84 8.26 7.94 4.80
CA LEU A 84 9.29 7.26 4.02
C LEU A 84 10.66 7.91 4.14
N LYS A 85 10.74 9.22 4.35
CA LYS A 85 12.01 9.92 4.62
C LYS A 85 12.61 9.46 5.95
N GLU A 86 11.82 9.41 7.02
CA GLU A 86 12.27 8.92 8.32
C GLU A 86 12.75 7.46 8.25
N LEU A 87 12.01 6.62 7.52
CA LEU A 87 12.36 5.21 7.33
C LEU A 87 13.62 5.04 6.48
N SER A 88 13.80 5.87 5.46
CA SER A 88 15.02 5.90 4.65
C SER A 88 16.23 6.35 5.47
N ASP A 89 16.03 7.25 6.44
CA ASP A 89 17.08 7.65 7.37
C ASP A 89 17.46 6.55 8.36
N LYS A 90 16.50 5.72 8.74
CA LYS A 90 16.72 4.59 9.64
C LYS A 90 17.31 3.37 8.94
N TYR A 91 16.90 3.08 7.71
CA TYR A 91 17.24 1.88 6.95
C TYR A 91 18.03 2.24 5.69
N LYS A 92 19.28 2.67 5.88
CA LYS A 92 20.16 3.20 4.81
C LYS A 92 20.46 2.22 3.67
N ASP A 93 20.33 0.91 3.93
CA ASP A 93 20.57 -0.15 2.93
C ASP A 93 19.33 -0.50 2.10
N VAL A 94 18.21 0.20 2.30
CA VAL A 94 16.92 -0.10 1.68
C VAL A 94 16.46 1.11 0.86
N GLU A 95 16.24 0.89 -0.42
CA GLU A 95 15.69 1.89 -1.34
C GLU A 95 14.16 1.90 -1.26
N PHE A 96 13.57 3.05 -0.94
CA PHE A 96 12.12 3.24 -0.95
C PHE A 96 11.68 3.93 -2.24
N LYS A 97 10.69 3.35 -2.94
CA LYS A 97 10.11 3.91 -4.17
C LYS A 97 8.61 4.12 -3.99
N LEU A 98 8.16 5.37 -3.90
CA LEU A 98 6.74 5.71 -3.85
C LEU A 98 6.13 5.65 -5.26
N GLY A 99 5.11 4.83 -5.42
CA GLY A 99 4.29 4.73 -6.64
C GLY A 99 3.15 5.75 -6.67
N LYS A 100 2.41 5.76 -7.78
CA LYS A 100 1.21 6.59 -7.92
C LYS A 100 0.01 5.95 -7.21
N PRO A 101 -0.97 6.75 -6.74
CA PRO A 101 -2.29 6.22 -6.40
C PRO A 101 -2.96 5.57 -7.62
N ILE A 102 -4.09 4.89 -7.39
CA ILE A 102 -4.84 4.20 -8.45
C ILE A 102 -5.24 5.19 -9.54
N GLY A 103 -5.83 6.33 -9.18
CA GLY A 103 -6.11 7.40 -10.14
C GLY A 103 -7.15 7.01 -11.21
N VAL A 104 -6.97 7.57 -12.41
CA VAL A 104 -7.88 7.39 -13.54
C VAL A 104 -7.46 6.17 -14.36
N GLU A 105 -8.13 5.05 -14.12
CA GLU A 105 -7.87 3.77 -14.81
C GLU A 105 -9.14 3.26 -15.49
N ALA A 106 -9.03 2.77 -16.73
CA ALA A 106 -10.17 2.23 -17.48
C ALA A 106 -10.86 1.08 -16.72
N LEU A 107 -10.06 0.24 -16.03
CA LEU A 107 -10.56 -0.87 -15.21
C LEU A 107 -11.49 -0.40 -14.07
N LEU A 108 -11.31 0.80 -13.52
CA LEU A 108 -12.24 1.33 -12.52
C LEU A 108 -13.59 1.68 -13.14
N ALA A 109 -13.60 2.26 -14.35
CA ALA A 109 -14.84 2.53 -15.08
C ALA A 109 -15.60 1.22 -15.36
N ASP A 110 -14.90 0.17 -15.78
CA ASP A 110 -15.51 -1.16 -16.01
C ASP A 110 -16.14 -1.74 -14.73
N ILE A 111 -15.48 -1.58 -13.58
CA ILE A 111 -16.03 -2.00 -12.29
C ILE A 111 -17.32 -1.23 -11.99
N LEU A 112 -17.35 0.09 -12.20
CA LEU A 112 -18.54 0.91 -11.97
C LEU A 112 -19.71 0.54 -12.90
N VAL A 113 -19.44 0.32 -14.19
CA VAL A 113 -20.44 -0.19 -15.15
C VAL A 113 -20.99 -1.53 -14.66
N LYS A 114 -20.12 -2.46 -14.24
CA LYS A 114 -20.56 -3.74 -13.67
C LYS A 114 -21.44 -3.56 -12.44
N ARG A 115 -21.15 -2.60 -11.56
CA ARG A 115 -22.02 -2.34 -10.38
C ARG A 115 -23.37 -1.77 -10.81
N ALA A 116 -23.39 -0.79 -11.72
CA ALA A 116 -24.62 -0.15 -12.19
C ALA A 116 -25.58 -1.13 -12.90
N LEU A 117 -25.04 -2.14 -13.60
CA LEU A 117 -25.85 -3.15 -14.29
C LEU A 117 -26.34 -4.30 -13.38
N ASN A 118 -25.82 -4.42 -12.16
CA ASN A 118 -26.08 -5.55 -11.26
C ASN A 118 -26.75 -5.11 -9.94
N ILE A 119 -27.45 -3.97 -9.96
CA ILE A 119 -28.34 -3.53 -8.87
C ILE A 119 -29.80 -3.72 -9.26
#